data_AF-A0A512NE54-F1
#
_entry.id   AF-A0A512NE54-F1
#
_cell.length_a   1.000
_cell.length_b   1.000
_cell.length_c   1.000
_cell.angle_alpha   90.00
_cell.angle_beta   90.00
_cell.angle_gamma   90.00
#
_symmetry.space_group_name_H-M   'P 1'
#
loop_
_entity.id
_entity.type
_entity.pdbx_description
1 polymer ?
#
loop_
_entity_poly.entity_id
_entity_poly.type
_entity_poly.pdbx_seq_one_letter_code
_entity_poly.pdbx_strand_id
1 'polypeptide(L)'
;MTPDAITCIYCGAAATDWDHLRPLVRKKRPTGYINEVRNLVPSCGPCNQSKSGSDWRRWMVSAARGSPKAKGVADLDERIARLESFEAWGKVEPLDLRDLAGAENWESYWQRLATIEQKMQEAQLQAAELQAAIRGALSTREGAVSFGTPESVKKDDGETAR
;
A
#
# COMPACT_ATOMS: atom_id res chain seq x y z
N MET A 1 32.89 -5.79 -0.09
CA MET A 1 32.09 -6.46 0.95
C MET A 1 32.89 -7.66 1.41
N THR A 2 33.13 -7.81 2.71
CA THR A 2 33.53 -9.10 3.27
C THR A 2 32.27 -9.95 3.46
N PRO A 3 32.35 -11.29 3.45
CA PRO A 3 31.20 -12.16 3.70
C PRO A 3 30.46 -11.86 5.01
N ASP A 4 31.16 -11.27 5.98
CA ASP A 4 30.69 -11.05 7.35
C ASP A 4 29.82 -9.78 7.52
N ALA A 5 29.71 -8.93 6.50
CA ALA A 5 28.90 -7.70 6.56
C ALA A 5 28.28 -7.35 5.20
N ILE A 6 27.11 -7.93 4.90
CA ILE A 6 26.32 -7.59 3.73
C ILE A 6 25.62 -6.25 3.97
N THR A 7 25.83 -5.29 3.06
CA THR A 7 25.20 -3.96 3.13
C THR A 7 24.22 -3.75 1.99
N CYS A 8 23.23 -2.90 2.26
CA CYS A 8 22.24 -2.44 1.31
C CYS A 8 22.93 -1.78 0.12
N ILE A 9 22.69 -2.32 -1.08
CA ILE A 9 23.30 -1.82 -2.31
C ILE A 9 22.90 -0.37 -2.60
N TYR A 10 21.72 0.05 -2.14
CA TYR A 10 21.16 1.37 -2.38
C TYR A 10 21.72 2.47 -1.47
N CYS A 11 21.91 2.19 -0.17
CA CYS A 11 22.26 3.23 0.81
C CYS A 11 23.42 2.88 1.75
N GLY A 12 24.00 1.68 1.64
CA GLY A 12 25.14 1.25 2.46
C GLY A 12 24.81 0.85 3.90
N ALA A 13 23.57 0.97 4.37
CA ALA A 13 23.13 0.47 5.67
C ALA A 13 23.22 -1.08 5.74
N ALA A 14 23.07 -1.67 6.93
CA ALA A 14 22.98 -3.13 7.05
C ALA A 14 21.85 -3.69 6.16
N ALA A 15 22.14 -4.74 5.40
CA ALA A 15 21.11 -5.43 4.63
C ALA A 15 20.25 -6.29 5.58
N THR A 16 18.94 -6.14 5.48
CA THR A 16 17.96 -6.93 6.24
C THR A 16 17.09 -7.79 5.33
N ASP A 17 17.14 -7.51 4.02
CA ASP A 17 16.23 -8.07 3.02
C ASP A 17 16.97 -8.28 1.69
N TRP A 18 16.35 -9.07 0.82
CA TRP A 18 16.73 -9.19 -0.59
C TRP A 18 15.65 -8.51 -1.44
N ASP A 19 16.03 -7.51 -2.21
CA ASP A 19 15.11 -6.80 -3.11
C ASP A 19 15.19 -7.37 -4.53
N HIS A 20 14.04 -7.42 -5.18
CA HIS A 20 13.94 -7.75 -6.60
C HIS A 20 14.29 -6.51 -7.41
N LEU A 21 15.48 -6.50 -8.03
CA LEU A 21 15.97 -5.36 -8.79
C LEU A 21 14.98 -4.96 -9.90
N ARG A 22 14.45 -5.96 -10.60
CA ARG A 22 13.30 -5.85 -11.50
C ARG A 22 12.04 -6.33 -10.77
N PRO A 23 10.99 -5.50 -10.67
CA PRO A 23 9.84 -5.80 -9.83
C PRO A 23 9.02 -6.96 -10.38
N LEU A 24 8.59 -7.89 -9.52
CA LEU A 24 7.73 -9.03 -9.90
C LEU A 24 6.30 -8.59 -10.23
N VAL A 25 5.81 -7.58 -9.52
CA VAL A 25 4.45 -7.05 -9.65
C VAL A 25 4.53 -5.54 -9.85
N ARG A 26 3.77 -5.05 -10.84
CA ARG A 26 3.63 -3.62 -11.12
C ARG A 26 2.18 -3.32 -11.47
N LYS A 27 1.59 -2.29 -10.86
CA LYS A 27 0.18 -1.91 -11.06
C LYS A 27 -0.78 -3.11 -10.91
N LYS A 28 -0.59 -3.91 -9.86
CA LYS A 28 -1.34 -5.15 -9.56
C LYS A 28 -1.24 -6.27 -10.61
N ARG A 29 -0.31 -6.18 -11.58
CA ARG A 29 -0.09 -7.22 -12.59
C ARG A 29 1.32 -7.79 -12.49
N PRO A 30 1.51 -9.09 -12.78
CA PRO A 30 2.85 -9.65 -12.85
C PRO A 30 3.59 -9.04 -14.05
N THR A 31 4.89 -8.84 -13.90
CA THR A 31 5.75 -8.25 -14.95
C THR A 31 6.38 -9.29 -15.86
N GLY A 32 6.30 -10.58 -15.50
CA GLY A 32 7.01 -11.67 -16.16
C GLY A 32 8.37 -11.97 -15.52
N TYR A 33 8.90 -11.07 -14.69
CA TYR A 33 10.07 -11.38 -13.87
C TYR A 33 9.69 -12.34 -12.73
N ILE A 34 10.58 -13.29 -12.45
CA ILE A 34 10.39 -14.32 -11.43
C ILE A 34 11.38 -14.17 -10.27
N ASN A 35 11.16 -14.97 -9.22
CA ASN A 35 12.12 -15.13 -8.14
C ASN A 35 13.35 -15.86 -8.67
N GLU A 36 14.46 -15.15 -8.83
CA GLU A 36 15.75 -15.76 -9.19
C GLU A 36 16.92 -14.96 -8.65
N VAL A 37 18.04 -15.63 -8.38
CA VAL A 37 19.24 -15.05 -7.77
C VAL A 37 19.79 -13.87 -8.60
N ARG A 38 19.68 -13.94 -9.92
CA ARG A 38 20.14 -12.88 -10.85
C ARG A 38 19.27 -11.62 -10.83
N ASN A 39 18.13 -11.67 -10.13
CA ASN A 39 17.24 -10.53 -9.91
C ASN A 39 17.23 -10.08 -8.44
N LEU A 40 18.05 -10.67 -7.57
CA LEU A 40 18.08 -10.34 -6.14
C LEU A 40 19.33 -9.53 -5.78
N VAL A 41 19.12 -8.44 -5.04
CA VAL A 41 20.21 -7.61 -4.50
C VAL A 41 20.02 -7.38 -3.00
N PRO A 42 21.10 -7.28 -2.21
CA PRO A 42 20.99 -7.00 -0.79
C PRO A 42 20.44 -5.59 -0.56
N SER A 43 19.44 -5.48 0.32
CA SER A 43 18.76 -4.23 0.61
C SER A 43 18.42 -4.11 2.10
N CYS A 44 18.16 -2.90 2.55
CA CYS A 44 17.51 -2.68 3.84
C CYS A 44 16.00 -2.50 3.63
N GLY A 45 15.20 -2.89 4.62
CA GLY A 45 13.74 -2.78 4.58
C GLY A 45 13.21 -1.41 4.13
N PRO A 46 13.72 -0.28 4.65
CA PRO A 46 13.29 1.05 4.23
C PRO A 46 13.54 1.36 2.75
N CYS A 47 14.68 0.93 2.19
CA CYS A 47 14.98 1.12 0.77
C CYS A 47 14.08 0.23 -0.09
N ASN A 48 13.97 -1.05 0.27
CA ASN A 48 13.13 -2.03 -0.43
C ASN A 48 11.67 -1.55 -0.49
N GLN A 49 11.11 -1.18 0.67
CA GLN A 49 9.75 -0.65 0.76
C GLN A 49 9.57 0.63 -0.05
N SER A 50 10.55 1.56 -0.01
CA SER A 50 10.46 2.79 -0.77
C SER A 50 10.55 2.58 -2.29
N LYS A 51 11.35 1.63 -2.76
CA LYS A 51 11.43 1.29 -4.19
C LYS A 51 10.16 0.61 -4.64
N SER A 52 9.71 -0.40 -3.89
CA SER A 52 8.52 -1.20 -4.20
C SER A 52 8.56 -1.70 -5.66
N GLY A 53 7.44 -1.57 -6.39
CA GLY A 53 7.31 -1.93 -7.81
C GLY A 53 7.92 -0.93 -8.82
N SER A 54 8.73 0.02 -8.36
CA SER A 54 9.36 1.01 -9.24
C SER A 54 10.56 0.44 -9.98
N ASP A 55 10.85 1.02 -11.15
CA ASP A 55 12.14 0.84 -11.80
C ASP A 55 13.27 1.33 -10.88
N TRP A 56 14.27 0.48 -10.65
CA TRP A 56 15.30 0.74 -9.65
C TRP A 56 16.10 2.00 -9.98
N ARG A 57 16.48 2.20 -11.23
CA ARG A 57 17.33 3.32 -11.67
C ARG A 57 16.59 4.64 -11.52
N ARG A 58 15.36 4.70 -12.05
CA ARG A 58 14.49 5.89 -11.93
C ARG A 58 14.20 6.22 -10.47
N TRP A 59 13.93 5.21 -9.64
CA TRP A 59 13.71 5.41 -8.22
C TRP A 59 14.96 5.95 -7.51
N MET A 60 16.15 5.40 -7.81
CA MET A 60 17.39 5.79 -7.14
C MET A 60 17.72 7.28 -7.27
N VAL A 61 17.41 7.86 -8.44
CA VAL A 61 17.67 9.28 -8.77
C VAL A 61 16.46 10.20 -8.58
N SER A 62 15.35 9.67 -8.05
CA SER A 62 14.12 10.44 -7.83
C SER A 62 14.19 11.33 -6.58
N ALA A 63 13.15 12.14 -6.37
CA ALA A 63 12.95 12.90 -5.13
C ALA A 63 12.17 12.12 -4.06
N ALA A 64 11.88 10.83 -4.28
CA ALA A 64 11.16 10.02 -3.28
C ALA A 64 11.95 9.98 -1.97
N ARG A 65 11.30 10.23 -0.83
CA ARG A 65 11.94 10.34 0.50
C ARG A 65 12.88 9.18 0.84
N GLY A 66 12.56 7.96 0.41
CA GLY A 66 13.36 6.77 0.68
C GLY A 66 14.45 6.46 -0.36
N SER A 67 14.52 7.23 -1.45
CA SER A 67 15.52 7.05 -2.51
C SER A 67 16.94 7.42 -2.04
N PRO A 68 17.98 6.77 -2.56
CA PRO A 68 19.37 7.13 -2.35
C PRO A 68 19.70 8.60 -2.60
N LYS A 69 19.18 9.22 -3.68
CA LYS A 69 19.38 10.64 -3.95
C LYS A 69 18.81 11.52 -2.84
N ALA A 70 17.55 11.28 -2.43
CA ALA A 70 16.93 12.05 -1.36
C ALA A 70 17.61 11.85 0.01
N LYS A 71 18.28 10.70 0.21
CA LYS A 71 19.08 10.38 1.40
C LYS A 71 20.50 10.97 1.37
N GLY A 72 20.92 11.60 0.28
CA GLY A 72 22.26 12.17 0.17
C GLY A 72 23.37 11.13 0.09
N VAL A 73 23.11 9.97 -0.53
CA VAL A 73 24.14 8.94 -0.76
C VAL A 73 25.23 9.51 -1.69
N ALA A 74 26.45 9.64 -1.17
CA ALA A 74 27.54 10.35 -1.85
C ALA A 74 28.07 9.62 -3.09
N ASP A 75 28.10 8.28 -3.07
CA ASP A 75 28.62 7.41 -4.13
C ASP A 75 27.50 6.89 -5.06
N LEU A 76 26.46 7.70 -5.28
CA LEU A 76 25.25 7.28 -6.01
C LEU A 76 25.56 6.78 -7.43
N ASP A 77 26.36 7.53 -8.19
CA ASP A 77 26.70 7.18 -9.57
C ASP A 77 27.50 5.87 -9.65
N GLU A 78 28.43 5.65 -8.71
CA GLU A 78 29.20 4.41 -8.62
C GLU A 78 28.29 3.21 -8.31
N ARG A 79 27.33 3.37 -7.40
CA ARG A 79 26.32 2.33 -7.10
C ARG A 79 25.46 2.00 -8.30
N ILE A 80 25.03 3.02 -9.04
CA ILE A 80 24.26 2.85 -10.28
C ILE A 80 25.09 2.06 -11.30
N ALA A 81 26.35 2.43 -11.54
CA ALA A 81 27.21 1.72 -12.48
C ALA A 81 27.42 0.24 -12.11
N ARG A 82 27.57 -0.07 -10.82
CA ARG A 82 27.65 -1.46 -10.33
C ARG A 82 26.36 -2.23 -10.56
N LEU A 83 25.20 -1.59 -10.32
CA LEU A 83 23.90 -2.20 -10.57
C LEU A 83 23.63 -2.41 -12.07
N GLU A 84 24.04 -1.48 -12.93
CA GLU A 84 23.98 -1.66 -14.40
C GLU A 84 24.83 -2.86 -14.84
N SER A 85 26.03 -3.00 -14.29
CA SER A 85 26.91 -4.15 -14.57
C SER A 85 26.30 -5.47 -14.09
N PHE A 86 25.70 -5.50 -12.89
CA PHE A 86 24.99 -6.66 -12.36
C PHE A 86 23.76 -7.01 -13.21
N GLU A 87 22.99 -6.00 -13.60
CA GLU A 87 21.79 -6.14 -14.42
C GLU A 87 22.11 -6.74 -15.80
N ALA A 88 23.22 -6.29 -16.41
CA ALA A 88 23.74 -6.78 -17.67
C ALA A 88 24.30 -8.21 -17.57
N TRP A 89 25.06 -8.53 -16.50
CA TRP A 89 25.55 -9.88 -16.24
C TRP A 89 24.40 -10.88 -16.05
N GLY A 90 23.38 -10.50 -15.28
CA GLY A 90 22.26 -11.37 -14.98
C GLY A 90 21.38 -11.68 -16.20
N LYS A 91 21.32 -10.75 -17.17
CA LYS A 91 20.51 -10.82 -18.40
C LYS A 91 19.13 -11.47 -18.18
N VAL A 92 18.46 -11.04 -17.12
CA VAL A 92 17.15 -11.56 -16.74
C VAL A 92 16.10 -10.97 -17.68
N GLU A 93 15.38 -11.85 -18.37
CA GLU A 93 14.30 -11.50 -19.28
C GLU A 93 12.95 -11.91 -18.69
N PRO A 94 11.89 -11.10 -18.89
CA PRO A 94 10.57 -11.45 -18.40
C PRO A 94 9.99 -12.60 -19.24
N LEU A 95 9.30 -13.52 -18.57
CA LEU A 95 8.52 -14.55 -19.25
C LEU A 95 7.24 -13.94 -19.83
N ASP A 96 6.83 -14.41 -21.02
CA ASP A 96 5.49 -14.15 -21.53
C ASP A 96 4.48 -15.04 -20.80
N LEU A 97 4.08 -14.60 -19.61
CA LEU A 97 3.13 -15.33 -18.78
C LEU A 97 1.75 -15.45 -19.44
N ARG A 98 1.39 -14.54 -20.35
CA ARG A 98 0.11 -14.58 -21.06
C ARG A 98 0.09 -15.72 -22.06
N ASP A 99 1.17 -15.86 -22.82
CA ASP A 99 1.33 -16.98 -23.76
C ASP A 99 1.43 -18.32 -23.02
N LEU A 100 2.29 -18.39 -21.99
CA LEU A 100 2.48 -19.60 -21.18
C LEU A 100 1.18 -20.10 -20.51
N ALA A 101 0.32 -19.19 -20.06
CA ALA A 101 -0.95 -19.54 -19.43
C ALA A 101 -2.09 -19.84 -20.43
N GLY A 102 -1.84 -19.63 -21.73
CA GLY A 102 -2.86 -19.56 -22.77
C GLY A 102 -3.61 -18.24 -22.73
N ALA A 103 -3.56 -17.47 -23.84
CA ALA A 103 -4.11 -16.12 -23.90
C ALA A 103 -5.60 -16.05 -23.49
N GLU A 104 -6.43 -17.01 -23.91
CA GLU A 104 -7.85 -17.04 -23.54
C GLU A 104 -8.05 -17.21 -22.02
N ASN A 105 -7.35 -18.16 -21.41
CA ASN A 105 -7.42 -18.41 -19.97
C ASN A 105 -6.88 -17.21 -19.17
N TRP A 106 -5.81 -16.59 -19.65
CA TRP A 106 -5.25 -15.36 -19.09
C TRP A 106 -6.27 -14.21 -19.09
N GLU A 107 -6.88 -13.89 -20.23
CA GLU A 107 -7.87 -12.81 -20.31
C GLU A 107 -9.11 -13.11 -19.46
N SER A 108 -9.58 -14.36 -19.47
CA SER A 108 -10.71 -14.82 -18.65
C SER A 108 -10.46 -14.60 -17.15
N TYR A 109 -9.26 -14.92 -16.65
CA TYR A 109 -8.88 -14.64 -15.27
C TYR A 109 -8.95 -13.15 -14.94
N TRP A 110 -8.34 -12.30 -15.77
CA TRP A 110 -8.30 -10.85 -15.51
C TRP A 110 -9.69 -10.21 -15.59
N GLN A 111 -10.55 -10.68 -16.49
CA GLN A 111 -11.94 -10.23 -16.55
C GLN A 111 -12.73 -10.63 -15.29
N ARG A 112 -12.54 -11.86 -14.80
CA ARG A 112 -13.18 -12.33 -13.55
C ARG A 112 -12.70 -11.53 -12.35
N LEU A 113 -11.39 -11.28 -12.25
CA LEU A 113 -10.82 -10.47 -11.18
C LEU A 113 -11.39 -9.05 -11.20
N ALA A 114 -11.46 -8.41 -12.37
CA ALA A 114 -12.05 -7.08 -12.51
C ALA A 114 -13.53 -7.06 -12.07
N THR A 115 -14.29 -8.11 -12.41
CA THR A 115 -15.68 -8.26 -11.98
C THR A 115 -15.80 -8.35 -10.45
N ILE A 116 -14.90 -9.09 -9.80
CA ILE A 116 -14.87 -9.20 -8.32
C ILE A 116 -14.51 -7.85 -7.71
N GLU A 117 -13.48 -7.16 -8.21
CA GLU A 117 -13.09 -5.84 -7.74
C GLU A 117 -14.25 -4.83 -7.84
N GLN A 118 -15.00 -4.85 -8.94
CA GLN A 118 -16.19 -4.02 -9.11
C GLN A 118 -17.27 -4.35 -8.06
N LYS A 119 -17.59 -5.62 -7.85
CA LYS A 119 -18.60 -6.02 -6.85
C LYS A 119 -18.22 -5.62 -5.43
N MET A 120 -16.94 -5.68 -5.07
CA MET A 120 -16.46 -5.20 -3.78
C MET A 120 -16.63 -3.69 -3.63
N GLN A 121 -16.39 -2.92 -4.70
CA GLN A 121 -16.60 -1.46 -4.70
C GLN A 121 -18.08 -1.11 -4.55
N GLU A 122 -18.96 -1.79 -5.28
CA GLU A 122 -20.43 -1.62 -5.16
C GLU A 122 -20.91 -1.91 -3.73
N ALA A 123 -20.45 -3.01 -3.13
CA ALA A 123 -20.79 -3.36 -1.76
C ALA A 123 -20.28 -2.31 -0.75
N GLN A 124 -19.09 -1.74 -0.98
CA GLN A 124 -18.53 -0.68 -0.13
C GLN A 124 -19.37 0.60 -0.19
N LEU A 125 -19.88 0.98 -1.37
CA LEU A 125 -20.77 2.13 -1.52
C LEU A 125 -22.11 1.89 -0.82
N GLN A 126 -22.72 0.72 -1.02
CA GLN A 126 -23.96 0.35 -0.36
C GLN A 126 -23.81 0.31 1.17
N ALA A 127 -22.67 -0.17 1.68
CA ALA A 127 -22.38 -0.15 3.11
C ALA A 127 -22.32 1.29 3.67
N ALA A 128 -21.75 2.23 2.93
CA ALA A 128 -21.71 3.64 3.33
C ALA A 128 -23.12 4.28 3.34
N GLU A 129 -23.95 3.96 2.35
CA GLU A 129 -25.36 4.40 2.30
C GLU A 129 -26.16 3.85 3.49
N LEU A 130 -26.01 2.56 3.79
CA LEU A 130 -26.63 1.93 4.96
C LEU A 130 -26.17 2.58 6.27
N GLN A 131 -24.88 2.85 6.40
CA GLN A 131 -24.34 3.52 7.58
C GLN A 131 -24.92 4.93 7.75
N ALA A 132 -25.06 5.68 6.66
CA ALA A 132 -25.67 7.01 6.68
C ALA A 132 -27.17 6.95 7.07
N ALA A 133 -27.92 6.00 6.50
CA ALA A 133 -29.33 5.81 6.81
C ALA A 133 -29.56 5.43 8.28
N ILE A 134 -28.76 4.49 8.81
CA ILE A 134 -28.82 4.09 10.22
C ILE A 134 -28.50 5.27 11.13
N ARG A 135 -27.43 6.03 10.83
CA ARG A 135 -27.04 7.20 11.62
C ARG A 135 -28.15 8.26 11.62
N GLY A 136 -28.72 8.57 10.45
CA GLY A 136 -29.82 9.51 10.32
C GLY A 136 -31.03 9.09 11.17
N ALA A 137 -31.43 7.81 11.09
CA ALA A 137 -32.54 7.28 11.87
C ALA A 137 -32.31 7.36 13.39
N LEU A 138 -31.08 7.13 13.86
CA LEU A 138 -30.73 7.26 15.28
C LEU A 138 -30.78 8.72 15.75
N SER A 139 -30.24 9.67 14.98
CA SER A 139 -30.27 11.09 15.33
C SER A 139 -31.68 11.68 15.35
N THR A 140 -32.57 11.26 14.43
CA THR A 140 -33.99 11.66 14.47
C THR A 140 -34.69 11.13 15.71
N ARG A 141 -34.35 9.91 16.16
CA ARG A 141 -34.92 9.33 17.39
C ARG A 141 -34.43 10.03 18.65
N GLU A 142 -33.17 10.46 18.71
CA GLU A 142 -32.64 11.26 19.83
C GLU A 142 -33.31 12.65 19.89
N GLY A 143 -33.55 13.30 18.75
CA GLY A 143 -34.27 14.57 18.68
C GLY A 143 -35.77 14.49 19.02
N ALA A 144 -36.38 13.30 18.88
CA ALA A 144 -37.78 13.06 19.23
C ALA A 144 -38.01 12.85 20.74
N VAL A 145 -36.95 12.62 21.53
CA VAL A 145 -37.04 12.56 23.00
C VAL A 145 -36.83 13.96 23.57
N SER A 146 -37.85 14.82 23.41
CA SER A 146 -37.95 16.06 24.18
C SER A 146 -38.51 15.73 25.56
N PHE A 147 -37.67 15.77 26.59
CA PHE A 147 -38.16 15.79 27.97
C PHE A 147 -38.87 17.12 28.20
N GLY A 148 -40.19 17.08 28.28
CA GLY A 148 -40.99 18.24 28.68
C GLY A 148 -40.49 18.78 30.02
N THR A 149 -40.26 20.09 30.08
CA THR A 149 -39.90 20.78 31.33
C THR A 149 -40.99 20.53 32.38
N PRO A 150 -40.64 20.17 33.63
CA PRO A 150 -41.64 19.99 34.67
C PRO A 150 -42.32 21.33 34.98
N GLU A 151 -43.65 21.32 34.97
CA GLU A 151 -44.50 22.43 35.34
C GLU A 151 -44.24 22.78 36.81
N SER A 152 -43.92 24.05 37.08
CA SER A 152 -43.63 24.56 38.42
C SER A 152 -44.88 24.48 39.31
N VAL A 153 -44.87 23.56 40.26
CA VAL A 153 -45.90 23.46 41.31
C VAL A 153 -45.88 24.73 42.16
N LYS A 154 -46.98 25.49 42.14
CA LYS A 154 -47.23 26.60 43.05
C LYS A 154 -47.27 26.08 44.49
N LYS A 155 -46.42 26.64 45.37
CA LYS A 155 -46.57 26.45 46.81
C LYS A 155 -47.81 27.20 47.29
N ASP A 156 -48.71 26.46 47.91
CA ASP A 156 -49.86 26.99 48.62
C ASP A 156 -49.43 27.13 50.09
N ASP A 157 -49.21 28.37 50.53
CA ASP A 157 -48.85 28.69 51.91
C ASP A 157 -50.13 28.72 52.76
N GLY A 158 -50.48 27.56 53.30
CA GLY A 158 -51.61 27.38 54.22
C GLY A 158 -51.14 27.33 55.68
N GLU A 159 -51.05 28.50 56.30
CA GLU A 159 -50.90 28.71 57.75
C GLU A 159 -52.20 28.34 58.49
N THR A 160 -52.15 27.47 59.50
CA THR A 160 -53.10 27.52 60.63
C THR A 160 -52.51 26.90 61.91
N ALA A 161 -52.72 27.65 62.98
CA ALA A 161 -52.27 27.47 64.35
C ALA A 161 -52.72 26.17 65.05
N ARG A 162 -51.87 25.68 65.96
CA ARG A 162 -52.17 25.54 67.40
C ARG A 162 -50.89 25.30 68.20
#